data_AF-A0A0P7JHI1-F1
#
_entry.id   AF-A0A0P7JHI1-F1
#
_cell.length_a   1.000
_cell.length_b   1.000
_cell.length_c   1.000
_cell.angle_alpha   90.00
_cell.angle_beta   90.00
_cell.angle_gamma   90.00
#
_symmetry.space_group_name_H-M   'P 1'
#
loop_
_entity.id
_entity.type
_entity.pdbx_description
1 polymer ?
#
loop_
_entity_poly.entity_id
_entity_poly.type
_entity_poly.pdbx_seq_one_letter_code
_entity_poly.pdbx_strand_id
1 'polypeptide(L)'
;MIKSFQVEIKEELSRVVHIEAENPDEAIDKARFLYKTKEIMLDASDFTKEAEFSLLSSKDKTINQPEVVSHIAKILSYLEVDEQRDYEQSQYPKNHIYHCIAYLNQYIETI
;
A
#
# COMPACT_ATOMS: atom_id res chain seq x y z
N MET A 1 35.24 -7.74 20.08
CA MET A 1 35.03 -7.41 18.65
C MET A 1 33.78 -6.55 18.54
N ILE A 2 33.86 -5.42 17.84
CA ILE A 2 32.70 -4.57 17.52
C ILE A 2 32.11 -5.10 16.22
N LYS A 3 30.77 -5.26 16.16
CA LYS A 3 30.05 -5.65 14.96
C LYS A 3 29.19 -4.48 14.51
N SER A 4 29.14 -4.24 13.20
CA SER A 4 28.27 -3.24 12.59
C SER A 4 26.94 -3.85 12.22
N PHE A 5 25.85 -3.14 12.49
CA PHE A 5 24.49 -3.55 12.16
C PHE A 5 23.81 -2.42 11.39
N GLN A 6 22.95 -2.77 10.44
CA GLN A 6 22.05 -1.81 9.81
C GLN A 6 20.71 -1.86 10.54
N VAL A 7 20.29 -0.71 11.05
CA VAL A 7 19.01 -0.55 11.76
C VAL A 7 18.18 0.44 10.96
N GLU A 8 17.00 0.02 10.55
CA GLU A 8 15.97 0.90 10.01
C GLU A 8 15.19 1.52 11.18
N ILE A 9 14.94 2.82 11.09
CA ILE A 9 14.13 3.58 12.05
C ILE A 9 12.99 4.21 11.24
N LYS A 10 11.74 3.95 11.62
CA LYS A 10 10.54 4.49 10.98
C LYS A 10 9.71 5.26 11.99
N GLU A 11 9.13 6.37 11.54
CA GLU A 11 8.22 7.18 12.34
C GLU A 11 7.00 7.57 11.50
N GLU A 12 5.84 7.70 12.15
CA GLU A 12 4.58 8.11 11.53
C GLU A 12 4.12 9.44 12.13
N LEU A 13 4.08 10.47 11.29
CA LEU A 13 3.55 11.79 11.63
C LEU A 13 2.15 11.95 11.06
N SER A 14 1.21 12.42 11.86
CA SER A 14 -0.17 12.64 11.42
C SER A 14 -0.83 13.80 12.15
N ARG A 15 -1.44 14.68 11.37
CA ARG A 15 -2.21 15.85 11.83
C ARG A 15 -3.50 15.92 11.05
N VAL A 16 -4.61 16.10 11.74
CA VAL A 16 -5.91 16.38 11.11
C VAL A 16 -5.97 17.87 10.79
N VAL A 17 -6.24 18.20 9.52
CA VAL A 17 -6.40 19.57 9.05
C VAL A 17 -7.78 19.75 8.43
N HIS A 18 -8.35 20.95 8.56
CA HIS A 18 -9.62 21.29 7.94
C HIS A 18 -9.37 21.99 6.61
N ILE A 19 -9.98 21.49 5.53
CA ILE A 19 -9.83 22.03 4.18
C ILE A 19 -11.22 22.21 3.56
N GLU A 20 -11.47 23.42 3.06
CA GLU A 20 -12.67 23.74 2.30
C GLU A 20 -12.50 23.32 0.83
N ALA A 21 -13.40 22.45 0.35
CA ALA A 21 -13.41 21.94 -1.02
C ALA A 21 -14.82 21.50 -1.41
N GLU A 22 -15.09 21.41 -2.72
CA GLU A 22 -16.39 21.01 -3.27
C GLU A 22 -16.59 19.49 -3.21
N ASN A 23 -15.51 18.71 -3.22
CA ASN A 23 -15.52 17.25 -3.19
C ASN A 23 -14.25 16.66 -2.52
N PRO A 24 -14.24 15.36 -2.18
CA PRO A 24 -13.11 14.73 -1.49
C PRO A 24 -11.79 14.75 -2.28
N ASP A 25 -11.83 14.58 -3.61
CA ASP A 25 -10.63 14.56 -4.44
C ASP A 25 -9.95 15.94 -4.44
N GLU A 26 -10.74 17.00 -4.60
CA GLU A 26 -10.27 18.38 -4.52
C GLU A 26 -9.69 18.70 -3.12
N ALA A 27 -10.30 18.17 -2.05
CA ALA A 27 -9.77 18.34 -0.70
C ALA A 27 -8.36 17.74 -0.55
N ILE A 28 -8.13 16.55 -1.12
CA ILE A 28 -6.82 15.88 -1.11
C ILE A 28 -5.80 16.66 -1.96
N ASP A 29 -6.20 17.14 -3.14
CA ASP A 29 -5.32 17.90 -4.02
C ASP A 29 -4.91 19.25 -3.39
N LYS A 30 -5.86 19.95 -2.74
CA LYS A 30 -5.59 21.14 -1.94
C LYS A 30 -4.64 20.84 -0.78
N ALA A 31 -4.87 19.77 -0.01
CA ALA A 31 -3.99 19.36 1.08
C ALA A 31 -2.55 19.14 0.57
N ARG A 32 -2.42 18.42 -0.54
CA ARG A 32 -1.14 18.12 -1.17
C ARG A 32 -0.42 19.38 -1.65
N PHE A 33 -1.17 20.32 -2.22
CA PHE A 33 -0.62 21.60 -2.64
C PHE A 33 -0.08 22.40 -1.44
N LEU A 34 -0.89 22.58 -0.39
CA LEU A 34 -0.50 23.28 0.84
C LEU A 34 0.71 22.64 1.53
N TYR A 35 0.79 21.31 1.50
CA TYR A 35 1.95 20.59 2.03
C TYR A 35 3.22 20.83 1.18
N LYS A 36 3.09 20.82 -0.16
CA LYS A 36 4.20 21.12 -1.08
C LYS A 36 4.68 22.56 -0.97
N THR A 37 3.77 23.52 -0.76
CA THR A 37 4.11 24.94 -0.56
C THR A 37 4.56 25.26 0.86
N LYS A 38 4.58 24.27 1.76
CA LYS A 38 4.96 24.38 3.18
C LYS A 38 4.03 25.27 4.01
N GLU A 39 2.79 25.47 3.57
CA GLU A 39 1.76 26.14 4.36
C GLU A 39 1.21 25.22 5.46
N ILE A 40 1.17 23.91 5.18
CA ILE A 40 0.95 22.87 6.19
C ILE A 40 2.23 22.04 6.26
N MET A 41 2.84 21.94 7.43
CA MET A 41 4.03 21.13 7.64
C MET A 41 3.86 20.33 8.92
N LEU A 42 4.17 19.04 8.84
CA LEU A 42 4.24 18.15 9.99
C LEU A 42 5.59 18.32 10.68
N ASP A 43 5.57 18.29 12.00
CA ASP A 43 6.76 18.42 12.84
C ASP A 43 6.72 17.43 14.00
N ALA A 44 7.74 17.45 14.87
CA ALA A 44 7.87 16.50 15.97
C ALA A 44 6.68 16.48 16.95
N SER A 45 5.80 17.48 16.95
CA SER A 45 4.57 17.45 17.75
C SER A 45 3.47 16.55 17.15
N ASP A 46 3.60 16.15 15.89
CA ASP A 46 2.63 15.31 15.17
C ASP A 46 2.95 13.81 15.22
N PHE A 47 3.90 13.39 16.06
CA PHE A 47 4.15 11.97 16.27
C PHE A 47 2.92 11.32 16.90
N THR A 48 2.38 10.33 16.20
CA THR A 48 1.17 9.62 16.65
C THR A 48 1.47 8.26 17.25
N LYS A 49 2.70 7.74 17.05
CA LYS A 49 3.15 6.43 17.50
C LYS A 49 4.61 6.49 17.96
N GLU A 50 5.01 5.49 18.75
CA GLU A 50 6.42 5.25 19.03
C GLU A 50 7.16 4.91 17.74
N ALA A 51 8.43 5.33 17.66
CA ALA A 51 9.28 4.99 16.52
C ALA A 51 9.50 3.48 16.45
N GLU A 52 9.42 2.93 15.24
CA GLU A 52 9.68 1.52 14.98
C GLU A 52 11.16 1.32 14.64
N PHE A 53 11.78 0.32 15.28
CA PHE A 53 13.19 -0.03 15.09
C PHE A 53 13.30 -1.47 14.60
N SER A 54 13.90 -1.66 13.44
CA SER A 54 14.08 -2.99 12.86
C SER A 54 15.53 -3.22 12.43
N LEU A 55 16.08 -4.38 12.78
CA LEU A 55 17.36 -4.82 12.24
C LEU A 55 17.15 -5.28 10.81
N LEU A 56 17.81 -4.63 9.85
CA LEU A 56 17.83 -5.11 8.48
C LEU A 56 18.74 -6.33 8.40
N SER A 57 18.18 -7.50 8.69
CA SER A 57 18.80 -8.76 8.26
C SER A 57 18.48 -8.98 6.80
N SER A 58 19.41 -9.55 6.04
CA SER A 58 19.26 -9.89 4.62
C SER A 58 18.14 -10.90 4.29
N LYS A 59 17.16 -11.09 5.17
CA LYS A 59 16.01 -11.99 5.07
C LYS A 59 14.64 -11.32 5.20
N ASP A 60 14.55 -10.01 5.43
CA ASP A 60 13.27 -9.31 5.32
C ASP A 60 12.96 -9.06 3.83
N LYS A 61 12.51 -10.11 3.15
CA LYS A 61 11.69 -9.98 1.94
C LYS A 61 10.33 -9.45 2.37
N THR A 62 10.27 -8.17 2.68
CA THR A 62 9.02 -7.42 2.63
C THR A 62 8.47 -7.61 1.22
N ILE A 63 7.20 -8.01 1.10
CA ILE A 63 6.49 -8.27 -0.17
C ILE A 63 6.43 -7.01 -1.08
N ASN A 64 6.95 -5.87 -0.63
CA ASN A 64 7.02 -4.60 -1.35
C ASN A 64 8.32 -4.42 -2.16
N GLN A 65 8.82 -5.46 -2.82
CA GLN A 65 9.75 -5.27 -3.93
C GLN A 65 8.91 -5.07 -5.19
N PRO A 66 9.03 -3.93 -5.92
CA PRO A 66 8.29 -3.69 -7.18
C PRO A 66 8.40 -4.86 -8.17
N GLU A 67 9.52 -5.58 -8.11
CA GLU A 67 9.75 -6.80 -8.87
C GLU A 67 8.84 -7.96 -8.45
N VAL A 68 8.63 -8.22 -7.15
CA VAL A 68 7.72 -9.28 -6.66
C VAL A 68 6.28 -8.96 -7.02
N VAL A 69 5.84 -7.70 -6.82
CA VAL A 69 4.51 -7.25 -7.23
C VAL A 69 4.31 -7.42 -8.74
N SER A 70 5.32 -7.09 -9.55
CA SER A 70 5.29 -7.32 -11.00
C SER A 70 5.13 -8.80 -11.38
N HIS A 71 5.81 -9.72 -10.68
CA HIS A 71 5.66 -11.15 -10.93
C HIS A 71 4.27 -11.66 -10.52
N ILE A 72 3.72 -11.17 -9.39
CA ILE A 72 2.37 -11.54 -8.94
C ILE A 72 1.32 -11.04 -9.94
N ALA A 73 1.41 -9.78 -10.41
CA ALA A 73 0.50 -9.22 -11.41
C ALA A 73 0.49 -10.03 -12.73
N LYS A 74 1.65 -10.52 -13.17
CA LYS A 74 1.75 -11.40 -14.35
C LYS A 74 1.04 -12.74 -14.13
N ILE A 75 1.19 -13.34 -12.94
CA ILE A 75 0.52 -14.59 -12.59
C ILE A 75 -0.99 -14.41 -12.54
N LEU A 76 -1.47 -13.33 -11.89
CA LEU A 76 -2.91 -13.05 -11.78
C LEU A 76 -3.54 -12.80 -13.15
N SER A 77 -2.95 -11.97 -13.99
CA SER A 77 -3.46 -11.73 -15.36
C SER A 77 -3.47 -12.99 -16.24
N TYR A 78 -2.51 -13.90 -16.05
CA TYR A 78 -2.52 -15.20 -16.74
C TYR A 78 -3.68 -16.10 -16.29
N LEU A 79 -3.99 -16.10 -14.99
CA LEU A 79 -5.02 -16.96 -14.40
C LEU A 79 -6.44 -16.38 -14.53
N GLU A 80 -6.59 -15.05 -14.49
CA GLU A 80 -7.88 -14.36 -14.42
C GLU A 80 -8.82 -14.75 -15.56
N VAL A 81 -8.31 -14.81 -16.80
CA VAL A 81 -9.13 -15.11 -17.98
C VAL A 81 -9.66 -16.55 -17.95
N ASP A 82 -8.88 -17.49 -17.42
CA ASP A 82 -9.26 -18.91 -17.36
C ASP A 82 -10.22 -19.15 -16.20
N GLU A 83 -9.89 -18.64 -15.02
CA GLU A 83 -10.69 -18.80 -13.80
C GLU A 83 -12.00 -18.03 -13.84
N GLN A 84 -12.07 -16.89 -14.55
CA GLN A 84 -13.33 -16.20 -14.81
C GLN A 84 -14.26 -17.06 -15.66
N ARG A 85 -13.71 -17.71 -16.69
CA ARG A 85 -14.49 -18.57 -17.58
C ARG A 85 -15.01 -19.80 -16.83
N ASP A 86 -14.18 -20.41 -15.99
CA ASP A 86 -14.60 -21.52 -15.14
C ASP A 86 -15.66 -21.10 -14.12
N TYR A 87 -15.53 -19.91 -13.52
CA TYR A 87 -16.51 -19.33 -12.60
C TYR A 87 -17.89 -19.14 -13.26
N GLU A 88 -17.91 -18.60 -14.48
CA GLU A 88 -19.14 -18.40 -15.27
C GLU A 88 -19.78 -19.74 -15.64
N GLN A 89 -18.98 -20.72 -16.08
CA GLN A 89 -19.46 -22.06 -16.44
C GLN A 89 -19.97 -22.85 -15.23
N SER A 90 -19.39 -22.61 -14.06
CA SER A 90 -19.75 -23.24 -12.79
C SER A 90 -20.96 -22.62 -12.10
N GLN A 91 -21.69 -21.71 -12.77
CA GLN A 91 -22.87 -21.01 -12.24
C GLN A 91 -22.57 -20.13 -11.02
N TYR A 92 -21.44 -19.44 -11.03
CA TYR A 92 -21.12 -18.40 -10.04
C TYR A 92 -21.05 -18.91 -8.58
N PRO A 93 -20.27 -19.96 -8.27
CA PRO A 93 -20.16 -20.48 -6.92
C PRO A 93 -19.49 -19.48 -5.98
N LYS A 94 -20.12 -19.22 -4.84
CA LYS A 94 -19.69 -18.19 -3.87
C LYS A 94 -18.24 -18.33 -3.35
N ASN A 95 -17.68 -19.55 -3.38
CA ASN A 95 -16.34 -19.85 -2.88
C ASN A 95 -15.33 -20.13 -4.02
N HIS A 96 -15.57 -19.58 -5.21
CA HIS A 96 -14.66 -19.75 -6.35
C HIS A 96 -13.33 -19.02 -6.15
N ILE A 97 -12.24 -19.60 -6.66
CA ILE A 97 -10.91 -18.99 -6.62
C ILE A 97 -10.84 -17.65 -7.38
N TYR A 98 -11.72 -17.46 -8.36
CA TYR A 98 -11.88 -16.18 -9.09
C TYR A 98 -12.07 -14.98 -8.14
N HIS A 99 -12.81 -15.15 -7.03
CA HIS A 99 -12.98 -14.07 -6.04
C HIS A 99 -11.67 -13.69 -5.34
N CYS A 100 -10.79 -14.67 -5.09
CA CYS A 100 -9.46 -14.41 -4.53
C CYS A 100 -8.58 -13.65 -5.54
N ILE A 101 -8.65 -14.02 -6.82
CA ILE A 101 -7.90 -13.35 -7.89
C ILE A 101 -8.36 -11.89 -8.04
N ALA A 102 -9.68 -11.67 -8.11
CA ALA A 102 -10.25 -10.32 -8.21
C ALA A 102 -9.87 -9.43 -7.02
N TYR A 103 -9.92 -9.96 -5.79
CA TYR A 103 -9.49 -9.24 -4.59
C TYR A 103 -8.00 -8.85 -4.64
N LEU A 104 -7.14 -9.77 -5.05
CA LEU A 104 -5.70 -9.50 -5.14
C LEU A 104 -5.36 -8.50 -6.26
N ASN A 105 -6.06 -8.53 -7.39
CA ASN A 105 -5.92 -7.52 -8.45
C ASN A 105 -6.26 -6.13 -7.91
N GLN A 106 -7.40 -5.98 -7.24
CA GLN A 106 -7.80 -4.70 -6.63
C GLN A 106 -6.78 -4.22 -5.59
N TYR A 107 -6.25 -5.14 -4.77
CA TYR A 107 -5.23 -4.81 -3.78
C TYR A 107 -3.91 -4.34 -4.44
N ILE A 108 -3.46 -4.99 -5.52
CA ILE A 108 -2.24 -4.59 -6.23
C ILE A 108 -2.41 -3.23 -6.92
N GLU A 109 -3.58 -2.90 -7.45
CA GLU A 109 -3.87 -1.58 -8.03
C GLU A 109 -3.84 -0.45 -6.98
N THR A 110 -4.02 -0.78 -5.70
CA THR A 110 -3.99 0.20 -4.60
C THR A 110 -2.60 0.44 -3.99
N ILE A 111 -1.58 -0.33 -4.41
CA ILE A 111 -0.17 -0.18 -3.99
C ILE A 111 0.60 0.64 -5.01
#